data_AF-A0A7V1APG2-F1
#
_entry.id   AF-A0A7V1APG2-F1
#
_cell.length_a   1.000
_cell.length_b   1.000
_cell.length_c   1.000
_cell.angle_alpha   90.00
_cell.angle_beta   90.00
_cell.angle_gamma   90.00
#
_symmetry.space_group_name_H-M   'P 1'
#
loop_
_entity.id
_entity.type
_entity.pdbx_description
1 polymer ?
#
loop_
_entity_poly.entity_id
_entity_poly.type
_entity_poly.pdbx_seq_one_letter_code
_entity_poly.pdbx_strand_id
1 'polypeptide(L)'
;MKHLIRGSVLFALLLSLVTGCTQKQQTAKTDLWAFYKNTLTKCKYVDLTHAFTPTIPVWKAFGNAKFLPARSSITIPGYVKKGEIFTYKKQEFRASAYILPTDQYGTQLDPPAHWDSLGATISDLPPTYAVRPLVVIDIHKKVEKDPGYACSVEDIKAWEAKHGRIPEGSVVMVRSDWSKKWPDKKKCDEFPFPGVSLEALKFLHLQRNILFHGHEPLDTDTTATLVGEYWLMHHYYTQAEGVANLDKVPEAGALIAIGFAKPKGGTGGYARYIAICPPDWKYGKTILEEPGAPLPKQPYPLKRDKNGVLRPTP
;
A
#
# COMPACT_ATOMS: atom_id res chain seq x y z
N MET A 1 76.33 -33.09 -28.47
CA MET A 1 75.08 -33.79 -28.85
C MET A 1 74.78 -34.85 -27.82
N LYS A 2 73.62 -34.72 -27.15
CA LYS A 2 72.85 -35.72 -26.39
C LYS A 2 73.51 -36.41 -25.17
N HIS A 3 72.99 -36.01 -24.01
CA HIS A 3 72.97 -36.72 -22.72
C HIS A 3 72.39 -38.14 -22.84
N LEU A 4 72.81 -39.06 -21.95
CA LEU A 4 71.89 -39.78 -21.05
C LEU A 4 72.67 -40.52 -19.93
N ILE A 5 72.73 -39.91 -18.74
CA ILE A 5 73.06 -40.60 -17.49
C ILE A 5 71.75 -41.13 -16.93
N ARG A 6 71.69 -42.44 -16.69
CA ARG A 6 70.60 -43.14 -16.01
C ARG A 6 70.64 -42.80 -14.52
N GLY A 7 69.58 -42.17 -14.02
CA GLY A 7 69.33 -41.96 -12.60
C GLY A 7 67.90 -42.36 -12.28
N SER A 8 67.74 -43.49 -11.59
CA SER A 8 66.47 -44.01 -11.11
C SER A 8 65.88 -43.07 -10.06
N VAL A 9 64.65 -42.61 -10.26
CA VAL A 9 63.87 -41.87 -9.26
C VAL A 9 62.59 -42.66 -8.99
N LEU A 10 62.44 -43.08 -7.73
CA LEU A 10 61.22 -43.62 -7.14
C LEU A 10 60.05 -42.66 -7.37
N PHE A 11 58.96 -43.15 -7.95
CA PHE A 11 57.67 -42.45 -7.90
C PHE A 11 56.76 -43.14 -6.89
N ALA A 12 56.53 -42.46 -5.77
CA ALA A 12 55.52 -42.84 -4.79
C ALA A 12 54.12 -42.54 -5.36
N LEU A 13 53.27 -43.57 -5.46
CA LEU A 13 51.84 -43.39 -5.72
C LEU A 13 51.17 -42.81 -4.46
N LEU A 14 50.85 -41.52 -4.47
CA LEU A 14 49.87 -40.92 -3.58
C LEU A 14 48.48 -41.10 -4.21
N LEU A 15 47.72 -42.08 -3.72
CA LEU A 15 46.27 -42.14 -3.93
C LEU A 15 45.61 -41.04 -3.06
N SER A 16 45.37 -39.88 -3.64
CA SER A 16 44.45 -38.90 -3.07
C SER A 16 43.01 -39.31 -3.43
N LEU A 17 42.33 -39.95 -2.49
CA LEU A 17 40.87 -40.10 -2.53
C LEU A 17 40.23 -38.71 -2.50
N VAL A 18 39.85 -38.19 -3.66
CA VAL A 18 38.91 -37.08 -3.77
C VAL A 18 37.53 -37.65 -3.49
N THR A 19 37.15 -37.77 -2.22
CA THR A 19 35.76 -37.95 -1.84
C THR A 19 35.03 -36.66 -2.15
N GLY A 20 34.47 -36.57 -3.36
CA GLY A 20 33.53 -35.53 -3.73
C GLY A 20 32.28 -35.63 -2.86
N CYS A 21 32.27 -34.94 -1.72
CA CYS A 21 31.04 -34.64 -1.00
C CYS A 21 30.19 -33.72 -1.89
N THR A 22 29.37 -34.33 -2.73
CA THR A 22 28.23 -33.65 -3.35
C THR A 22 27.21 -33.40 -2.23
N GLN A 23 27.38 -32.29 -1.52
CA GLN A 23 26.37 -31.80 -0.60
C GLN A 23 25.19 -31.33 -1.46
N LYS A 24 24.24 -32.25 -1.72
CA LYS A 24 22.94 -31.90 -2.28
C LYS A 24 22.36 -30.84 -1.36
N GLN A 25 22.36 -29.60 -1.82
CA GLN A 25 21.74 -28.48 -1.14
C GLN A 25 20.23 -28.73 -1.17
N GLN A 26 19.75 -29.44 -0.17
CA GLN A 26 18.33 -29.71 0.01
C GLN A 26 17.69 -28.36 0.34
N THR A 27 17.04 -27.77 -0.65
CA THR A 27 16.28 -26.53 -0.47
C THR A 27 15.25 -26.79 0.62
N ALA A 28 15.45 -26.22 1.80
CA ALA A 28 14.52 -26.35 2.90
C ALA A 28 13.16 -25.85 2.42
N LYS A 29 12.14 -26.72 2.49
CA LYS A 29 10.77 -26.36 2.12
C LYS A 29 10.31 -25.24 3.05
N THR A 30 9.96 -24.08 2.49
CA THR A 30 9.45 -22.94 3.27
C THR A 30 8.12 -23.31 3.91
N ASP A 31 8.10 -23.41 5.24
CA ASP A 31 6.86 -23.58 6.01
C ASP A 31 6.27 -22.20 6.33
N LEU A 32 5.24 -21.81 5.57
CA LEU A 32 4.56 -20.53 5.74
C LEU A 32 3.81 -20.43 7.08
N TRP A 33 3.37 -21.54 7.66
CA TRP A 33 2.70 -21.53 8.96
C TRP A 33 3.70 -21.29 10.09
N ALA A 34 4.89 -21.89 9.99
CA ALA A 34 6.00 -21.61 10.90
C ALA A 34 6.46 -20.15 10.76
N PHE A 35 6.64 -19.65 9.52
CA PHE A 35 6.98 -18.24 9.28
C PHE A 35 5.93 -17.30 9.89
N TYR A 36 4.64 -17.57 9.65
CA TYR A 36 3.56 -16.80 10.25
C TYR A 36 3.65 -16.78 11.78
N LYS A 37 3.69 -17.96 12.43
CA LYS A 37 3.72 -18.07 13.89
C LYS A 37 4.97 -17.45 14.51
N ASN A 38 6.12 -17.60 13.87
CA ASN A 38 7.40 -17.22 14.46
C ASN A 38 7.78 -15.77 14.17
N THR A 39 7.25 -15.21 13.07
CA THR A 39 7.59 -13.88 12.56
C THR A 39 6.38 -12.97 12.49
N LEU A 40 5.40 -13.25 11.62
CA LEU A 40 4.31 -12.30 11.32
C LEU A 40 3.43 -11.98 12.53
N THR A 41 3.20 -12.93 13.43
CA THR A 41 2.44 -12.68 14.67
C THR A 41 3.09 -11.67 15.61
N LYS A 42 4.42 -11.50 15.52
CA LYS A 42 5.22 -10.60 16.36
C LYS A 42 5.47 -9.24 15.70
N CYS A 43 5.30 -9.14 14.38
CA CYS A 43 5.43 -7.89 13.64
C CYS A 43 4.39 -6.86 14.09
N LYS A 44 4.70 -5.59 13.88
CA LYS A 44 3.81 -4.46 14.17
C LYS A 44 3.05 -4.04 12.92
N TYR A 45 1.72 -3.99 13.00
CA TYR A 45 0.85 -3.61 11.90
C TYR A 45 0.44 -2.14 12.05
N VAL A 46 0.67 -1.34 11.01
CA VAL A 46 0.31 0.09 10.95
C VAL A 46 -0.61 0.31 9.77
N ASP A 47 -1.77 0.91 10.03
CA ASP A 47 -2.75 1.25 9.00
C ASP A 47 -2.33 2.52 8.25
N LEU A 48 -2.13 2.42 6.94
CA LEU A 48 -1.72 3.53 6.08
C LEU A 48 -2.90 4.10 5.28
N THR A 49 -4.12 3.90 5.76
CA THR A 49 -5.34 4.22 5.02
C THR A 49 -6.25 5.13 5.84
N HIS A 50 -6.75 6.20 5.21
CA HIS A 50 -7.83 6.99 5.79
C HIS A 50 -9.16 6.24 5.62
N ALA A 51 -9.89 6.04 6.72
CA ALA A 51 -11.26 5.54 6.65
C ALA A 51 -12.12 6.55 5.87
N PHE A 52 -12.66 6.15 4.71
CA PHE A 52 -13.46 7.04 3.89
C PHE A 52 -14.77 7.43 4.61
N THR A 53 -15.16 8.69 4.46
CA THR A 53 -16.38 9.25 5.06
C THR A 53 -17.09 10.16 4.06
N PRO A 54 -18.38 10.48 4.28
CA PRO A 54 -19.11 11.43 3.44
C PRO A 54 -18.53 12.85 3.38
N THR A 55 -17.55 13.17 4.22
CA THR A 55 -16.93 14.50 4.30
C THR A 55 -15.42 14.45 4.11
N ILE A 56 -14.88 13.31 3.69
CA ILE A 56 -13.44 13.17 3.47
C ILE A 56 -13.00 14.02 2.28
N PRO A 57 -11.75 14.52 2.26
CA PRO A 57 -11.17 15.15 1.08
C PRO A 57 -11.35 14.30 -0.18
N VAL A 58 -11.71 14.96 -1.27
CA VAL A 58 -11.87 14.42 -2.61
C VAL A 58 -11.54 15.55 -3.58
N TRP A 59 -11.05 15.21 -4.78
CA TRP A 59 -10.79 16.19 -5.83
C TRP A 59 -11.99 17.11 -6.06
N LYS A 60 -11.72 18.40 -6.22
CA LYS A 60 -12.71 19.49 -6.18
C LYS A 60 -13.85 19.38 -7.21
N ALA A 61 -13.64 18.65 -8.31
CA ALA A 61 -14.66 18.46 -9.35
C ALA A 61 -15.56 17.23 -9.08
N PHE A 62 -15.19 16.35 -8.15
CA PHE A 62 -16.03 15.23 -7.73
C PHE A 62 -16.95 15.61 -6.56
N GLY A 63 -18.08 14.92 -6.48
CA GLY A 63 -18.96 15.00 -5.32
C GLY A 63 -18.45 14.16 -4.15
N ASN A 64 -19.02 14.39 -2.96
CA ASN A 64 -18.80 13.52 -1.81
C ASN A 64 -19.76 12.32 -1.79
N ALA A 65 -19.29 11.21 -1.21
CA ALA A 65 -20.09 10.01 -1.01
C ALA A 65 -21.28 10.25 -0.06
N LYS A 66 -22.35 9.45 -0.19
CA LYS A 66 -23.47 9.44 0.77
C LYS A 66 -23.56 8.08 1.46
N PHE A 67 -23.63 8.10 2.78
CA PHE A 67 -23.78 6.88 3.59
C PHE A 67 -25.21 6.78 4.07
N LEU A 68 -25.89 5.71 3.68
CA LEU A 68 -27.34 5.53 3.89
C LEU A 68 -27.62 4.20 4.58
N PRO A 69 -28.78 4.03 5.23
CA PRO A 69 -29.28 2.70 5.56
C PRO A 69 -29.65 1.93 4.30
N ALA A 70 -29.33 0.64 4.28
CA ALA A 70 -29.84 -0.26 3.25
C ALA A 70 -31.37 -0.37 3.37
N ARG A 71 -32.03 -0.45 2.22
CA ARG A 71 -33.48 -0.61 2.10
C ARG A 71 -33.78 -1.86 1.27
N SER A 72 -34.87 -2.54 1.58
CA SER A 72 -35.29 -3.68 0.78
C SER A 72 -35.72 -3.24 -0.62
N SER A 73 -35.24 -3.90 -1.67
CA SER A 73 -35.67 -3.64 -3.06
C SER A 73 -37.01 -4.32 -3.39
N ILE A 74 -37.43 -5.28 -2.57
CA ILE A 74 -38.64 -6.09 -2.73
C ILE A 74 -39.42 -6.19 -1.41
N THR A 75 -40.67 -6.67 -1.48
CA THR A 75 -41.40 -7.10 -0.29
C THR A 75 -41.18 -8.59 -0.08
N ILE A 76 -40.80 -8.97 1.14
CA ILE A 76 -40.77 -10.36 1.59
C ILE A 76 -41.91 -10.50 2.62
N PRO A 77 -43.01 -11.21 2.30
CA PRO A 77 -44.15 -11.35 3.19
C PRO A 77 -43.74 -11.82 4.59
N GLY A 78 -44.30 -11.17 5.62
CA GLY A 78 -43.98 -11.46 7.02
C GLY A 78 -42.63 -10.94 7.52
N TYR A 79 -41.80 -10.34 6.67
CA TYR A 79 -40.42 -9.96 7.03
C TYR A 79 -40.06 -8.49 6.78
N VAL A 80 -40.20 -8.00 5.55
CA VAL A 80 -39.82 -6.62 5.18
C VAL A 80 -40.62 -6.13 3.97
N LYS A 81 -41.00 -4.85 3.95
CA LYS A 81 -41.65 -4.22 2.77
C LYS A 81 -40.62 -3.58 1.84
N LYS A 82 -40.92 -3.51 0.54
CA LYS A 82 -40.12 -2.74 -0.42
C LYS A 82 -39.94 -1.30 0.08
N GLY A 83 -38.70 -0.81 0.07
CA GLY A 83 -38.30 0.52 0.55
C GLY A 83 -38.06 0.63 2.06
N GLU A 84 -38.43 -0.39 2.84
CA GLU A 84 -38.23 -0.41 4.28
C GLU A 84 -36.75 -0.59 4.64
N ILE A 85 -36.30 0.10 5.70
CA ILE A 85 -34.94 0.01 6.22
C ILE A 85 -34.79 -1.22 7.12
N PHE A 86 -33.69 -1.93 6.97
CA PHE A 86 -33.30 -3.01 7.88
C PHE A 86 -32.84 -2.47 9.23
N THR A 87 -33.47 -2.92 10.32
CA THR A 87 -33.15 -2.49 11.69
C THR A 87 -33.07 -3.67 12.65
N TYR A 88 -32.24 -3.57 13.69
CA TYR A 88 -32.14 -4.60 14.73
C TYR A 88 -33.50 -4.91 15.40
N LYS A 89 -34.38 -3.91 15.59
CA LYS A 89 -35.69 -4.11 16.24
C LYS A 89 -36.64 -4.98 15.41
N LYS A 90 -36.55 -4.95 14.09
CA LYS A 90 -37.51 -5.61 13.19
C LYS A 90 -36.96 -6.86 12.52
N GLN A 91 -35.69 -6.82 12.08
CA GLN A 91 -35.06 -7.91 11.33
C GLN A 91 -33.86 -8.51 12.07
N GLU A 92 -33.52 -8.03 13.26
CA GLU A 92 -32.34 -8.46 14.04
C GLU A 92 -30.99 -8.22 13.35
N PHE A 93 -30.99 -7.53 12.20
CA PHE A 93 -29.81 -7.07 11.50
C PHE A 93 -30.02 -5.68 10.89
N ARG A 94 -28.94 -5.07 10.44
CA ARG A 94 -28.96 -3.86 9.63
C ARG A 94 -27.82 -3.88 8.62
N ALA A 95 -27.97 -3.17 7.52
CA ALA A 95 -26.93 -2.95 6.53
C ALA A 95 -26.84 -1.47 6.13
N SER A 96 -25.72 -1.09 5.50
CA SER A 96 -25.50 0.24 4.93
C SER A 96 -25.55 0.17 3.41
N ALA A 97 -25.98 1.27 2.80
CA ALA A 97 -25.85 1.54 1.38
C ALA A 97 -24.90 2.74 1.20
N TYR A 98 -24.12 2.71 0.13
CA TYR A 98 -23.15 3.74 -0.20
C TYR A 98 -23.45 4.25 -1.60
N ILE A 99 -23.58 5.57 -1.76
CA ILE A 99 -23.58 6.21 -3.08
C ILE A 99 -22.18 6.81 -3.24
N LEU A 100 -21.39 6.22 -4.13
CA LEU A 100 -20.01 6.62 -4.40
C LEU A 100 -19.99 7.33 -5.76
N PRO A 101 -19.65 8.63 -5.82
CA PRO A 101 -19.68 9.40 -7.06
C PRO A 101 -18.45 9.17 -7.95
N THR A 102 -17.38 8.61 -7.39
CA THR A 102 -16.12 8.34 -8.07
C THR A 102 -15.41 7.16 -7.39
N ASP A 103 -14.62 6.41 -8.15
CA ASP A 103 -13.66 5.42 -7.64
C ASP A 103 -12.36 6.07 -7.13
N GLN A 104 -12.17 7.36 -7.41
CA GLN A 104 -11.13 8.22 -6.83
C GLN A 104 -11.59 8.91 -5.54
N TYR A 105 -11.60 8.14 -4.43
CA TYR A 105 -12.10 8.61 -3.14
C TYR A 105 -11.26 8.16 -1.94
N GLY A 106 -10.59 9.12 -1.29
CA GLY A 106 -9.79 8.86 -0.08
C GLY A 106 -8.42 8.27 -0.42
N THR A 107 -7.98 7.27 0.34
CA THR A 107 -6.78 6.50 0.01
C THR A 107 -7.08 5.54 -1.14
N GLN A 108 -6.33 5.65 -2.23
CA GLN A 108 -6.66 4.98 -3.49
C GLN A 108 -5.45 4.37 -4.22
N LEU A 109 -5.75 3.63 -5.28
CA LEU A 109 -4.81 3.03 -6.23
C LEU A 109 -5.30 3.32 -7.64
N ASP A 110 -4.46 3.96 -8.44
CA ASP A 110 -4.77 4.33 -9.81
C ASP A 110 -4.16 3.30 -10.76
N PRO A 111 -5.00 2.57 -11.53
CA PRO A 111 -4.56 1.71 -12.60
C PRO A 111 -4.40 2.51 -13.92
N PRO A 112 -3.64 2.01 -14.90
CA PRO A 112 -3.40 2.71 -16.17
C PRO A 112 -4.67 3.18 -16.91
N ALA A 113 -5.78 2.43 -16.80
CA ALA A 113 -7.08 2.79 -17.37
C ALA A 113 -7.62 4.16 -16.90
N HIS A 114 -7.04 4.73 -15.83
CA HIS A 114 -7.41 6.05 -15.35
C HIS A 114 -7.16 7.14 -16.42
N TRP A 115 -6.08 7.01 -17.21
CA TRP A 115 -5.69 8.00 -18.24
C TRP A 115 -5.42 7.40 -19.63
N ASP A 116 -5.33 6.07 -19.77
CA ASP A 116 -5.12 5.41 -21.06
C ASP A 116 -6.27 4.42 -21.38
N SER A 117 -6.92 4.61 -22.53
CA SER A 117 -8.02 3.74 -23.00
C SER A 117 -7.63 2.27 -23.22
N LEU A 118 -6.33 1.98 -23.34
CA LEU A 118 -5.78 0.62 -23.47
C LEU A 118 -5.18 0.10 -22.17
N GLY A 119 -5.20 0.91 -21.11
CA GLY A 119 -4.63 0.58 -19.82
C GLY A 119 -5.38 -0.54 -19.09
N ALA A 120 -4.67 -1.26 -18.22
CA ALA A 120 -5.29 -2.21 -17.31
C ALA A 120 -6.28 -1.48 -16.37
N THR A 121 -7.43 -2.10 -16.11
CA THR A 121 -8.39 -1.63 -15.11
C THR A 121 -8.00 -2.13 -13.71
N ILE A 122 -8.59 -1.57 -12.65
CA ILE A 122 -8.32 -2.02 -11.28
C ILE A 122 -8.59 -3.52 -11.09
N SER A 123 -9.55 -4.06 -11.85
CA SER A 123 -9.93 -5.47 -11.79
C SER A 123 -8.98 -6.42 -12.53
N ASP A 124 -8.08 -5.88 -13.34
CA ASP A 124 -7.09 -6.66 -14.09
C ASP A 124 -5.78 -6.83 -13.30
N LEU A 125 -5.58 -6.03 -12.23
CA LEU A 125 -4.39 -6.13 -11.40
C LEU A 125 -4.28 -7.53 -10.76
N PRO A 126 -3.08 -8.15 -10.80
CA PRO A 126 -2.90 -9.51 -10.34
C PRO A 126 -2.85 -9.58 -8.79
N PRO A 127 -3.24 -10.73 -8.21
CA PRO A 127 -3.17 -10.93 -6.75
C PRO A 127 -1.75 -10.83 -6.18
N THR A 128 -0.71 -10.88 -7.03
CA THR A 128 0.69 -10.69 -6.62
C THR A 128 0.99 -9.27 -6.13
N TYR A 129 0.07 -8.32 -6.26
CA TYR A 129 0.16 -7.02 -5.57
C TYR A 129 0.07 -7.14 -4.04
N ALA A 130 -0.52 -8.23 -3.53
CA ALA A 130 -0.98 -8.31 -2.15
C ALA A 130 0.08 -8.06 -1.07
N VAL A 131 1.35 -8.41 -1.29
CA VAL A 131 2.43 -8.20 -0.32
C VAL A 131 3.74 -7.84 -1.03
N ARG A 132 4.36 -6.71 -0.67
CA ARG A 132 5.62 -6.22 -1.24
C ARG A 132 6.56 -5.64 -0.18
N PRO A 133 7.88 -5.51 -0.45
CA PRO A 133 8.74 -4.64 0.33
C PRO A 133 8.20 -3.21 0.35
N LEU A 134 8.22 -2.56 1.51
CA LEU A 134 7.85 -1.16 1.67
C LEU A 134 9.11 -0.31 1.86
N VAL A 135 9.24 0.71 1.02
CA VAL A 135 10.24 1.77 1.12
C VAL A 135 9.52 3.07 1.41
N VAL A 136 10.01 3.86 2.35
CA VAL A 136 9.48 5.19 2.66
C VAL A 136 10.60 6.22 2.51
N ILE A 137 10.46 7.09 1.50
CA ILE A 137 11.37 8.21 1.25
C ILE A 137 10.81 9.43 1.95
N ASP A 138 11.55 9.96 2.92
CA ASP A 138 11.08 11.05 3.77
C ASP A 138 11.57 12.42 3.31
N ILE A 139 10.62 13.27 2.88
CA ILE A 139 10.87 14.65 2.45
C ILE A 139 10.17 15.69 3.35
N HIS A 140 9.53 15.32 4.47
CA HIS A 140 8.68 16.25 5.25
C HIS A 140 9.38 17.54 5.65
N LYS A 141 10.65 17.50 6.08
CA LYS A 141 11.42 18.70 6.47
C LYS A 141 11.71 19.65 5.31
N LYS A 142 11.69 19.15 4.07
CA LYS A 142 11.82 19.98 2.87
C LYS A 142 10.47 20.60 2.54
N VAL A 143 9.39 19.83 2.67
CA VAL A 143 8.00 20.31 2.52
C VAL A 143 7.64 21.38 3.55
N GLU A 144 8.14 21.28 4.78
CA GLU A 144 7.99 22.33 5.82
C GLU A 144 8.59 23.68 5.39
N LYS A 145 9.62 23.67 4.53
CA LYS A 145 10.30 24.88 4.04
C LYS A 145 9.75 25.36 2.70
N ASP A 146 9.29 24.42 1.87
CA ASP A 146 8.71 24.63 0.56
C ASP A 146 7.51 23.69 0.41
N PRO A 147 6.27 24.18 0.62
CA PRO A 147 5.07 23.35 0.52
C PRO A 147 4.90 22.63 -0.82
N GLY A 148 5.53 23.14 -1.89
CA GLY A 148 5.52 22.55 -3.23
C GLY A 148 6.68 21.62 -3.53
N TYR A 149 7.53 21.30 -2.54
CA TYR A 149 8.73 20.49 -2.77
C TYR A 149 8.37 19.13 -3.38
N ALA A 150 8.95 18.84 -4.54
CA ALA A 150 8.81 17.56 -5.21
C ALA A 150 10.01 16.64 -4.89
N CYS A 151 9.73 15.40 -4.49
CA CYS A 151 10.76 14.38 -4.29
C CYS A 151 11.62 14.26 -5.55
N SER A 152 12.94 14.34 -5.35
CA SER A 152 13.95 14.37 -6.40
C SER A 152 14.71 13.03 -6.52
N VAL A 153 15.51 12.89 -7.58
CA VAL A 153 16.44 11.75 -7.73
C VAL A 153 17.50 11.77 -6.62
N GLU A 154 17.89 12.96 -6.17
CA GLU A 154 18.85 13.17 -5.09
C GLU A 154 18.30 12.67 -3.75
N ASP A 155 17.01 12.87 -3.48
CA ASP A 155 16.33 12.29 -2.31
C ASP A 155 16.41 10.76 -2.32
N ILE A 156 16.09 10.16 -3.47
CA ILE A 156 16.14 8.72 -3.65
C ILE A 156 17.56 8.20 -3.41
N LYS A 157 18.58 8.83 -4.02
CA LYS A 157 19.98 8.44 -3.83
C LYS A 157 20.46 8.63 -2.39
N ALA A 158 20.04 9.70 -1.72
CA ALA A 158 20.37 9.93 -0.31
C ALA A 158 19.75 8.86 0.60
N TRP A 159 18.50 8.46 0.32
CA TRP A 159 17.86 7.33 0.98
C TRP A 159 18.64 6.03 0.73
N GLU A 160 19.03 5.74 -0.52
CA GLU A 160 19.79 4.53 -0.85
C GLU A 160 21.18 4.48 -0.21
N ALA A 161 21.82 5.64 -0.03
CA ALA A 161 23.10 5.73 0.67
C ALA A 161 23.00 5.30 2.14
N LYS A 162 21.81 5.46 2.76
CA LYS A 162 21.54 5.11 4.15
C LYS A 162 21.01 3.68 4.33
N HIS A 163 20.17 3.21 3.40
CA HIS A 163 19.41 1.96 3.55
C HIS A 163 19.75 0.87 2.54
N GLY A 164 20.63 1.17 1.58
CA GLY A 164 20.94 0.30 0.46
C GLY A 164 20.02 0.53 -0.74
N ARG A 165 20.29 -0.17 -1.83
CA ARG A 165 19.52 -0.04 -3.08
C ARG A 165 18.05 -0.40 -2.86
N ILE A 166 17.13 0.39 -3.42
CA ILE A 166 15.69 0.10 -3.43
C ILE A 166 15.46 -1.29 -4.06
N PRO A 167 14.77 -2.21 -3.37
CA PRO A 167 14.50 -3.54 -3.92
C PRO A 167 13.59 -3.49 -5.15
N GLU A 168 13.87 -4.35 -6.13
CA GLU A 168 12.99 -4.58 -7.28
C GLU A 168 11.61 -5.10 -6.82
N GLY A 169 10.55 -4.63 -7.48
CA GLY A 169 9.16 -4.94 -7.14
C GLY A 169 8.70 -4.37 -5.82
N SER A 170 9.46 -3.48 -5.18
CA SER A 170 9.04 -2.79 -3.96
C SER A 170 7.94 -1.76 -4.22
N VAL A 171 7.26 -1.35 -3.17
CA VAL A 171 6.39 -0.17 -3.16
C VAL A 171 7.13 0.96 -2.49
N VAL A 172 7.19 2.12 -3.15
CA VAL A 172 7.90 3.29 -2.66
C VAL A 172 6.90 4.38 -2.30
N MET A 173 6.76 4.66 -1.01
CA MET A 173 5.91 5.74 -0.51
C MET A 173 6.76 6.98 -0.22
N VAL A 174 6.30 8.15 -0.65
CA VAL A 174 6.93 9.44 -0.39
C VAL A 174 6.21 10.10 0.79
N ARG A 175 6.90 10.17 1.93
CA ARG A 175 6.41 10.84 3.14
C ARG A 175 6.64 12.33 3.05
N SER A 176 5.56 13.08 3.18
CA SER A 176 5.56 14.55 3.19
C SER A 176 4.86 15.14 4.43
N ASP A 177 4.26 14.30 5.27
CA ASP A 177 3.38 14.68 6.38
C ASP A 177 2.11 15.43 5.94
N TRP A 178 1.79 15.46 4.64
CA TRP A 178 0.55 16.06 4.10
C TRP A 178 -0.72 15.41 4.65
N SER A 179 -0.66 14.11 4.99
CA SER A 179 -1.74 13.35 5.63
C SER A 179 -2.20 13.97 6.96
N LYS A 180 -1.36 14.79 7.63
CA LYS A 180 -1.73 15.55 8.83
C LYS A 180 -2.78 16.63 8.57
N LYS A 181 -3.00 17.01 7.31
CA LYS A 181 -4.07 17.94 6.92
C LYS A 181 -5.46 17.28 6.88
N TRP A 182 -5.52 15.95 6.86
CA TRP A 182 -6.79 15.22 6.82
C TRP A 182 -7.52 15.26 8.17
N PRO A 183 -8.87 15.23 8.18
CA PRO A 183 -9.78 15.22 7.02
C PRO A 183 -10.24 16.63 6.61
N ASP A 184 -9.47 17.68 6.90
CA ASP A 184 -9.86 19.05 6.58
C ASP A 184 -9.69 19.31 5.07
N LYS A 185 -10.81 19.27 4.34
CA LYS A 185 -10.81 19.48 2.88
C LYS A 185 -10.10 20.76 2.47
N LYS A 186 -10.28 21.87 3.20
CA LYS A 186 -9.67 23.15 2.83
C LYS A 186 -8.15 23.09 2.90
N LYS A 187 -7.62 22.40 3.91
CA LYS A 187 -6.17 22.21 4.06
C LYS A 187 -5.61 21.25 3.02
N CYS A 188 -6.34 20.17 2.71
CA CYS A 188 -5.95 19.23 1.67
C CYS A 188 -5.95 19.86 0.26
N ASP A 189 -6.81 20.85 0.01
CA ASP A 189 -6.88 21.61 -1.25
C ASP A 189 -5.83 22.74 -1.35
N GLU A 190 -4.97 22.94 -0.35
CA GLU A 190 -3.92 23.97 -0.39
C GLU A 190 -2.92 23.70 -1.53
N PHE A 191 -2.54 24.76 -2.23
CA PHE A 191 -1.61 24.72 -3.36
C PHE A 191 -0.46 25.73 -3.15
N PRO A 192 0.79 25.39 -3.49
CA PRO A 192 1.23 24.09 -3.99
C PRO A 192 1.20 23.02 -2.89
N PHE A 193 1.13 21.76 -3.31
CA PHE A 193 1.28 20.57 -2.47
C PHE A 193 2.57 19.83 -2.85
N PRO A 194 3.13 18.99 -1.97
CA PRO A 194 4.36 18.27 -2.25
C PRO A 194 4.13 17.20 -3.32
N GLY A 195 5.08 17.00 -4.21
CA GLY A 195 4.93 16.06 -5.32
C GLY A 195 6.05 15.03 -5.44
N VAL A 196 6.07 14.31 -6.54
CA VAL A 196 7.19 13.49 -7.00
C VAL A 196 7.59 13.96 -8.40
N SER A 197 8.86 14.31 -8.60
CA SER A 197 9.28 14.82 -9.92
C SER A 197 9.20 13.72 -10.98
N LEU A 198 8.98 14.10 -12.24
CA LEU A 198 8.93 13.15 -13.35
C LEU A 198 10.25 12.35 -13.48
N GLU A 199 11.39 12.99 -13.22
CA GLU A 199 12.70 12.35 -13.21
C GLU A 199 12.82 11.31 -12.09
N ALA A 200 12.29 11.63 -10.90
CA ALA A 200 12.25 10.71 -9.78
C ALA A 200 11.35 9.49 -10.08
N LEU A 201 10.17 9.72 -10.65
CA LEU A 201 9.26 8.64 -11.11
C LEU A 201 9.95 7.72 -12.11
N LYS A 202 10.55 8.29 -13.17
CA LYS A 202 11.30 7.53 -14.18
C LYS A 202 12.46 6.77 -13.55
N PHE A 203 13.20 7.37 -12.63
CA PHE A 203 14.32 6.72 -11.97
C PHE A 203 13.87 5.50 -11.16
N LEU A 204 12.80 5.64 -10.37
CA LEU A 204 12.24 4.55 -9.58
C LEU A 204 11.72 3.42 -10.48
N HIS A 205 10.89 3.74 -11.47
CA HIS A 205 10.24 2.75 -12.31
C HIS A 205 11.20 2.08 -13.32
N LEU A 206 12.06 2.86 -13.99
CA LEU A 206 12.91 2.34 -15.07
C LEU A 206 14.28 1.84 -14.58
N GLN A 207 14.78 2.33 -13.45
CA GLN A 207 16.12 1.95 -12.96
C GLN A 207 16.10 1.14 -11.66
N ARG A 208 14.99 1.16 -10.91
CA ARG A 208 14.79 0.32 -9.71
C ARG A 208 13.71 -0.74 -9.88
N ASN A 209 12.96 -0.70 -10.98
CA ASN A 209 11.92 -1.68 -11.29
C ASN A 209 10.92 -1.85 -10.13
N ILE A 210 10.54 -0.74 -9.50
CA ILE A 210 9.54 -0.77 -8.42
C ILE A 210 8.19 -1.20 -8.98
N LEU A 211 7.32 -1.73 -8.12
CA LEU A 211 5.95 -2.06 -8.51
C LEU A 211 5.14 -0.79 -8.75
N PHE A 212 5.10 0.08 -7.74
CA PHE A 212 4.44 1.39 -7.81
C PHE A 212 4.96 2.33 -6.75
N HIS A 213 4.72 3.62 -6.98
CA HIS A 213 4.99 4.67 -6.02
C HIS A 213 3.69 5.21 -5.41
N GLY A 214 3.76 5.81 -4.23
CA GLY A 214 2.61 6.51 -3.65
C GLY A 214 3.00 7.71 -2.80
N HIS A 215 2.02 8.54 -2.47
CA HIS A 215 2.21 9.81 -1.78
C HIS A 215 0.97 10.19 -0.96
N GLU A 216 1.11 11.20 -0.10
CA GLU A 216 0.06 11.63 0.84
C GLU A 216 -0.99 12.62 0.27
N PRO A 217 -0.66 13.50 -0.70
CA PRO A 217 -1.66 14.28 -1.46
C PRO A 217 -2.59 13.42 -2.34
N LEU A 218 -3.55 14.09 -2.99
CA LEU A 218 -4.53 13.49 -3.90
C LEU A 218 -4.15 13.63 -5.39
N ASP A 219 -2.90 13.99 -5.67
CA ASP A 219 -2.36 14.20 -7.01
C ASP A 219 -0.83 14.03 -6.93
N THR A 220 -0.20 13.47 -7.97
CA THR A 220 1.25 13.15 -7.99
C THR A 220 2.16 14.37 -7.95
N ASP A 221 1.76 15.44 -8.63
CA ASP A 221 2.58 16.61 -8.88
C ASP A 221 1.73 17.86 -9.10
N THR A 222 2.36 19.03 -9.05
CA THR A 222 1.68 20.34 -9.14
C THR A 222 1.74 20.96 -10.53
N THR A 223 2.16 20.21 -11.56
CA THR A 223 2.22 20.75 -12.92
C THR A 223 0.83 20.94 -13.49
N ALA A 224 0.69 21.86 -14.45
CA ALA A 224 -0.61 22.22 -15.02
C ALA A 224 -1.36 21.04 -15.68
N THR A 225 -0.65 19.99 -16.06
CA THR A 225 -1.19 18.82 -16.77
C THR A 225 -0.90 17.49 -16.07
N LEU A 226 -0.43 17.52 -14.82
CA LEU A 226 -0.03 16.33 -14.05
C LEU A 226 0.92 15.42 -14.86
N VAL A 227 2.05 15.98 -15.29
CA VAL A 227 2.99 15.29 -16.20
C VAL A 227 3.53 13.98 -15.63
N GLY A 228 3.61 13.85 -14.30
CA GLY A 228 4.00 12.63 -13.61
C GLY A 228 2.95 11.55 -13.76
N GLU A 229 1.69 11.86 -13.41
CA GLU A 229 0.56 10.94 -13.54
C GLU A 229 0.32 10.54 -14.99
N TYR A 230 0.34 11.51 -15.91
CA TYR A 230 0.24 11.26 -17.35
C TYR A 230 1.29 10.25 -17.80
N TRP A 231 2.56 10.44 -17.42
CA TRP A 231 3.64 9.52 -17.78
C TRP A 231 3.42 8.14 -17.19
N LEU A 232 3.08 8.03 -15.91
CA LEU A 232 2.86 6.75 -15.22
C LEU A 232 1.79 5.91 -15.92
N MET A 233 0.63 6.49 -16.16
CA MET A 233 -0.51 5.77 -16.73
C MET A 233 -0.23 5.33 -18.17
N HIS A 234 0.41 6.19 -18.99
CA HIS A 234 0.78 5.85 -20.38
C HIS A 234 2.02 4.94 -20.48
N HIS A 235 2.69 4.65 -19.37
CA HIS A 235 3.76 3.65 -19.28
C HIS A 235 3.32 2.42 -18.46
N TYR A 236 2.01 2.28 -18.23
CA TYR A 236 1.36 1.13 -17.60
C TYR A 236 1.81 0.84 -16.17
N TYR A 237 2.19 1.89 -15.43
CA TYR A 237 2.43 1.84 -14.00
C TYR A 237 1.20 2.27 -13.22
N THR A 238 1.11 1.83 -11.96
CA THR A 238 0.07 2.26 -11.02
C THR A 238 0.63 3.31 -10.06
N GLN A 239 -0.24 4.03 -9.35
CA GLN A 239 0.16 4.90 -8.24
C GLN A 239 -0.81 4.85 -7.06
N ALA A 240 -0.34 5.18 -5.86
CA ALA A 240 -1.18 5.29 -4.68
C ALA A 240 -1.28 6.74 -4.19
N GLU A 241 -2.49 7.19 -3.90
CA GLU A 241 -2.75 8.56 -3.43
C GLU A 241 -3.48 8.54 -2.08
N GLY A 242 -3.42 9.67 -1.37
CA GLY A 242 -4.08 9.84 -0.08
C GLY A 242 -3.57 8.86 0.98
N VAL A 243 -2.30 8.48 0.95
CA VAL A 243 -1.71 7.54 1.91
C VAL A 243 -1.57 8.20 3.28
N ALA A 244 -1.95 7.48 4.34
CA ALA A 244 -1.92 7.97 5.72
C ALA A 244 -0.70 7.44 6.51
N ASN A 245 -0.36 8.12 7.61
CA ASN A 245 0.50 7.59 8.68
C ASN A 245 1.91 7.14 8.23
N LEU A 246 2.47 7.71 7.16
CA LEU A 246 3.84 7.40 6.75
C LEU A 246 4.89 7.82 7.81
N ASP A 247 4.54 8.74 8.71
CA ASP A 247 5.33 9.10 9.90
C ASP A 247 5.45 8.00 10.96
N LYS A 248 4.63 6.94 10.84
CA LYS A 248 4.54 5.85 11.81
C LYS A 248 5.18 4.55 11.34
N VAL A 249 5.89 4.55 10.22
CA VAL A 249 6.53 3.35 9.65
C VAL A 249 8.03 3.57 9.45
N PRO A 250 8.85 2.51 9.45
CA PRO A 250 10.28 2.66 9.18
C PRO A 250 10.52 3.02 7.70
N GLU A 251 11.60 3.77 7.46
CA GLU A 251 12.04 4.10 6.10
C GLU A 251 12.36 2.85 5.26
N ALA A 252 12.87 1.78 5.88
CA ALA A 252 13.28 0.53 5.26
C ALA A 252 12.96 -0.69 6.14
N GLY A 253 12.89 -1.88 5.53
CA GLY A 253 12.78 -3.17 6.24
C GLY A 253 11.35 -3.59 6.61
N ALA A 254 10.34 -2.80 6.27
CA ALA A 254 8.94 -3.20 6.39
C ALA A 254 8.44 -3.89 5.10
N LEU A 255 7.32 -4.60 5.24
CA LEU A 255 6.48 -5.00 4.11
C LEU A 255 5.24 -4.13 4.06
N ILE A 256 4.56 -4.09 2.92
CA ILE A 256 3.21 -3.55 2.78
C ILE A 256 2.27 -4.66 2.31
N ALA A 257 1.16 -4.82 3.00
CA ALA A 257 0.00 -5.57 2.56
C ALA A 257 -0.97 -4.63 1.85
N ILE A 258 -1.43 -5.03 0.67
CA ILE A 258 -2.19 -4.19 -0.25
C ILE A 258 -3.50 -4.91 -0.57
N GLY A 259 -4.61 -4.32 -0.15
CA GLY A 259 -5.95 -4.68 -0.61
C GLY A 259 -6.57 -3.53 -1.36
N PHE A 260 -7.40 -3.80 -2.36
CA PHE A 260 -8.22 -2.79 -3.00
C PHE A 260 -9.56 -3.38 -3.42
N ALA A 261 -10.58 -2.53 -3.52
CA ALA A 261 -11.86 -2.94 -4.09
C ALA A 261 -11.65 -3.38 -5.55
N LYS A 262 -12.37 -4.41 -5.98
CA LYS A 262 -12.25 -4.99 -7.33
C LYS A 262 -13.51 -4.76 -8.19
N PRO A 263 -13.98 -3.51 -8.41
CA PRO A 263 -15.07 -3.26 -9.34
C PRO A 263 -14.62 -3.67 -10.74
N LYS A 264 -15.40 -4.54 -11.40
CA LYS A 264 -15.05 -5.04 -12.74
C LYS A 264 -14.98 -3.86 -13.72
N GLY A 265 -13.82 -3.68 -14.34
CA GLY A 265 -13.57 -2.60 -15.31
C GLY A 265 -13.39 -1.21 -14.69
N GLY A 266 -13.19 -1.08 -13.38
CA GLY A 266 -13.01 0.22 -12.72
C GLY A 266 -11.71 0.93 -13.10
N THR A 267 -11.75 2.26 -13.14
CA THR A 267 -10.64 3.14 -13.54
C THR A 267 -9.84 3.68 -12.35
N GLY A 268 -10.28 3.40 -11.13
CA GLY A 268 -9.59 3.68 -9.88
C GLY A 268 -9.91 2.58 -8.85
N GLY A 269 -9.33 2.66 -7.66
CA GLY A 269 -9.52 1.65 -6.63
C GLY A 269 -9.42 2.18 -5.21
N TYR A 270 -10.48 2.00 -4.42
CA TYR A 270 -10.40 2.20 -2.96
C TYR A 270 -9.40 1.22 -2.38
N ALA A 271 -8.34 1.73 -1.78
CA ALA A 271 -7.23 0.92 -1.31
C ALA A 271 -7.21 0.81 0.22
N ARG A 272 -6.66 -0.31 0.70
CA ARG A 272 -6.29 -0.55 2.10
C ARG A 272 -4.84 -1.01 2.13
N TYR A 273 -3.98 -0.10 2.56
CA TYR A 273 -2.56 -0.31 2.77
C TYR A 273 -2.28 -0.55 4.25
N ILE A 274 -1.56 -1.63 4.55
CA ILE A 274 -1.14 -1.95 5.92
C ILE A 274 0.36 -2.23 5.89
N ALA A 275 1.13 -1.45 6.62
CA ALA A 275 2.55 -1.75 6.80
C ALA A 275 2.73 -2.85 7.85
N ILE A 276 3.62 -3.80 7.56
CA ILE A 276 4.07 -4.86 8.46
C ILE A 276 5.51 -4.53 8.84
N CYS A 277 5.67 -3.95 10.02
CA CYS A 277 6.91 -3.41 10.53
C CYS A 277 7.64 -4.44 11.42
N PRO A 278 8.96 -4.24 11.68
CA PRO A 278 9.71 -5.05 12.63
C PRO A 278 9.04 -5.16 14.01
N PRO A 279 9.23 -6.28 14.75
CA PRO A 279 8.57 -6.50 16.04
C PRO A 279 8.85 -5.45 17.12
N ASP A 280 10.03 -4.83 17.08
CA ASP A 280 10.50 -3.80 17.99
C ASP A 280 10.11 -2.38 17.56
N TRP A 281 9.37 -2.25 16.45
CA TRP A 281 8.92 -0.94 15.99
C TRP A 281 7.95 -0.29 16.99
N LYS A 282 8.13 1.01 17.23
CA LYS A 282 7.42 1.74 18.31
C LYS A 282 5.94 2.00 18.04
N TYR A 283 5.51 1.96 16.78
CA TYR A 283 4.13 2.19 16.37
C TYR A 283 3.45 0.89 15.93
N GLY A 284 2.12 0.91 15.90
CA GLY A 284 1.30 -0.21 15.46
C GLY A 284 1.02 -1.23 16.56
N LYS A 285 0.36 -2.31 16.16
CA LYS A 285 -0.07 -3.39 17.04
C LYS A 285 0.33 -4.73 16.47
N THR A 286 0.70 -5.67 17.32
CA THR A 286 0.93 -7.05 16.92
C THR A 286 -0.40 -7.80 16.81
N ILE A 287 -0.41 -8.93 16.11
CA ILE A 287 -1.57 -9.84 16.11
C ILE A 287 -1.88 -10.33 17.53
N LEU A 288 -0.88 -10.42 18.42
CA LEU A 288 -1.10 -10.84 19.80
C LEU A 288 -1.75 -9.74 20.65
N GLU A 289 -1.48 -8.46 20.35
CA GLU A 289 -2.10 -7.32 21.03
C GLU A 289 -3.52 -7.07 20.53
N GLU A 290 -3.77 -7.26 19.22
CA GLU A 290 -5.08 -7.11 18.59
C GLU A 290 -5.40 -8.33 17.70
N PRO A 291 -5.88 -9.45 18.29
CA PRO A 291 -6.07 -10.71 17.58
C PRO A 291 -7.20 -10.71 16.53
N GLY A 292 -7.98 -9.63 16.45
CA GLY A 292 -9.06 -9.47 15.48
C GLY A 292 -10.30 -10.33 15.76
N ALA A 293 -10.25 -11.29 16.69
CA ALA A 293 -11.39 -12.10 17.10
C ALA A 293 -11.29 -12.57 18.57
N PRO A 294 -12.36 -12.43 19.37
CA PRO A 294 -13.52 -11.59 19.10
C PRO A 294 -13.15 -10.10 19.07
N LEU A 295 -13.84 -9.31 18.25
CA LEU A 295 -13.68 -7.86 18.26
C LEU A 295 -14.30 -7.24 19.54
N PRO A 296 -13.76 -6.11 20.03
CA PRO A 296 -14.30 -5.44 21.20
C PRO A 296 -15.74 -4.95 20.96
N LYS A 297 -16.56 -4.99 22.02
CA LYS A 297 -17.91 -4.40 21.99
C LYS A 297 -17.81 -2.88 22.01
N GLN A 298 -18.71 -2.22 21.29
CA GLN A 298 -18.87 -0.77 21.34
C GLN A 298 -19.43 -0.37 22.72
N PRO A 299 -18.99 0.76 23.30
CA PRO A 299 -19.44 1.20 24.63
C PRO A 299 -20.91 1.66 24.64
N TYR A 300 -21.48 2.02 23.48
CA TYR A 300 -22.85 2.47 23.32
C TYR A 300 -23.48 1.89 22.05
N PRO A 301 -24.83 1.86 21.95
CA PRO A 301 -25.52 1.54 20.71
C PRO A 301 -25.04 2.43 19.56
N LEU A 302 -24.81 1.81 18.41
CA LEU A 302 -24.37 2.52 17.21
C LEU A 302 -25.55 3.25 16.55
N LYS A 303 -25.51 4.59 16.48
CA LYS A 303 -26.51 5.43 15.81
C LYS A 303 -25.87 6.12 14.59
N ARG A 304 -26.66 6.46 13.57
CA ARG A 304 -26.16 7.25 12.42
C ARG A 304 -26.06 8.71 12.85
N ASP A 305 -24.91 9.34 12.59
CA ASP A 305 -24.75 10.79 12.74
C ASP A 305 -25.40 11.56 11.58
N LYS A 306 -25.28 12.90 11.57
CA LYS A 306 -25.84 13.77 10.52
C LYS A 306 -25.32 13.47 9.11
N ASN A 307 -24.17 12.82 9.01
CA ASN A 307 -23.56 12.42 7.73
C ASN A 307 -23.91 10.97 7.37
N GLY A 308 -24.65 10.27 8.23
CA GLY A 308 -25.03 8.87 8.02
C GLY A 308 -23.98 7.86 8.48
N VAL A 309 -22.89 8.29 9.12
CA VAL A 309 -21.85 7.39 9.66
C VAL A 309 -22.33 6.78 10.97
N LEU A 310 -22.16 5.47 11.14
CA LEU A 310 -22.50 4.78 12.39
C LEU A 310 -21.44 5.04 13.45
N ARG A 311 -21.85 5.55 14.61
CA ARG A 311 -20.99 5.84 15.75
C ARG A 311 -21.60 5.36 17.05
N PRO A 312 -20.81 4.92 18.04
CA PRO A 312 -21.32 4.67 19.38
C PRO A 312 -21.86 5.99 19.94
N THR A 313 -23.13 6.02 20.34
CA THR A 313 -23.79 7.24 20.81
C THR A 313 -24.57 6.94 22.09
N PRO A 314 -24.25 7.62 23.21
CA PRO A 314 -24.99 7.51 24.46
C PRO A 314 -26.52 7.61 24.32
#